data_AF-A0A955R369-F1
#
_entry.id   AF-A0A955R369-F1
#
_cell.length_a   1.000
_cell.length_b   1.000
_cell.length_c   1.000
_cell.angle_alpha   90.00
_cell.angle_beta   90.00
_cell.angle_gamma   90.00
#
_symmetry.space_group_name_H-M   'P 1'
#
loop_
_entity.id
_entity.type
_entity.pdbx_description
1 polymer ?
#
loop_
_entity_poly.entity_id
_entity_poly.type
_entity_poly.pdbx_seq_one_letter_code
_entity_poly.pdbx_strand_id
1 'polypeptide(L)'
;MAVAERTKRTQQRKRKPKILAVINDACTGCGGSPICITECPVDLCMYEVQNPDAPFFNRVEVDPLLCIGCKKCTSKGPMDTFLEGCPWDAIDMWSLAKYETEKGELPY
;
A
#
# COMPACT_ATOMS: atom_id res chain seq x y z
N MET A 1 -14.57 2.77 25.97
CA MET A 1 -13.93 3.44 24.82
C MET A 1 -14.19 2.58 23.59
N ALA A 2 -15.27 2.87 22.85
CA ALA A 2 -15.65 2.10 21.67
C ALA A 2 -14.99 2.75 20.45
N VAL A 3 -13.87 2.18 19.98
CA VAL A 3 -13.33 2.54 18.67
C VAL A 3 -14.26 1.91 17.65
N ALA A 4 -15.11 2.72 17.01
CA ALA A 4 -16.01 2.25 15.97
C ALA A 4 -15.20 1.50 14.89
N GLU A 5 -15.51 0.22 14.68
CA GLU A 5 -15.03 -0.55 13.55
C GLU A 5 -15.38 0.19 12.26
N ARG A 6 -14.37 0.79 11.63
CA ARG A 6 -14.54 1.40 10.32
C ARG A 6 -14.70 0.26 9.33
N THR A 7 -15.92 0.03 8.86
CA THR A 7 -16.21 -0.80 7.69
C THR A 7 -15.20 -0.46 6.59
N LYS A 8 -14.43 -1.48 6.17
CA LYS A 8 -13.43 -1.33 5.12
C LYS A 8 -14.12 -0.81 3.86
N ARG A 9 -13.51 0.21 3.26
CA ARG A 9 -14.10 0.91 2.10
C ARG A 9 -13.70 0.18 0.83
N THR A 10 -14.67 -0.17 -0.01
CA THR A 10 -14.45 -0.85 -1.30
C THR A 10 -14.65 0.06 -2.51
N GLN A 11 -15.09 1.31 -2.30
CA GLN A 11 -15.43 2.21 -3.41
C GLN A 11 -14.24 3.06 -3.87
N GLN A 12 -14.10 3.16 -5.20
CA GLN A 12 -13.23 4.14 -5.85
C GLN A 12 -13.55 5.54 -5.32
N ARG A 13 -12.51 6.25 -4.91
CA ARG A 13 -12.69 7.60 -4.38
C ARG A 13 -13.09 8.56 -5.50
N LYS A 14 -13.79 9.63 -5.10
CA LYS A 14 -14.14 10.75 -6.00
C LYS A 14 -13.09 11.88 -6.02
N ARG A 15 -12.04 11.80 -5.20
CA ARG A 15 -10.99 12.81 -5.09
C ARG A 15 -9.60 12.19 -5.19
N LYS A 16 -8.76 12.75 -6.07
CA LYS A 16 -7.35 12.37 -6.21
C LYS A 16 -6.62 12.48 -4.85
N PRO A 17 -6.00 11.39 -4.36
CA PRO A 17 -5.16 11.45 -3.16
C PRO A 17 -3.96 12.38 -3.37
N LYS A 18 -3.48 13.03 -2.30
CA LYS A 18 -2.23 13.80 -2.37
C LYS A 18 -0.99 12.90 -2.33
N ILE A 19 -1.11 11.77 -1.63
CA ILE A 19 -0.04 10.78 -1.43
C ILE A 19 -0.56 9.36 -1.66
N LEU A 20 0.29 8.52 -2.25
CA LEU A 20 0.03 7.15 -2.66
C LEU A 20 1.15 6.25 -2.16
N ALA A 21 0.81 5.05 -1.73
CA ALA A 21 1.78 4.02 -1.42
C ALA A 21 2.20 3.32 -2.70
N VAL A 22 3.50 3.19 -2.92
CA VAL A 22 4.13 2.51 -4.06
C VAL A 22 5.05 1.44 -3.50
N ILE A 23 4.98 0.23 -4.05
CA ILE A 23 5.81 -0.88 -3.60
C ILE A 23 7.07 -0.93 -4.45
N ASN A 24 8.22 -1.02 -3.80
CA ASN A 24 9.52 -1.16 -4.46
C ASN A 24 9.92 -2.65 -4.62
N ASP A 25 11.10 -2.89 -5.19
CA ASP A 25 11.55 -4.24 -5.53
C ASP A 25 12.07 -5.03 -4.31
N ALA A 26 12.15 -4.40 -3.12
CA ALA A 26 12.47 -5.09 -1.87
C ALA A 26 11.29 -5.89 -1.31
N CYS A 27 10.11 -5.83 -1.96
CA CYS A 27 8.94 -6.56 -1.53
C CYS A 27 9.05 -8.06 -1.85
N THR A 28 9.05 -8.88 -0.80
CA THR A 28 9.09 -10.35 -0.88
C THR A 28 7.71 -10.99 -0.64
N GLY A 29 6.64 -10.18 -0.63
CA GLY A 29 5.27 -10.66 -0.39
C GLY A 29 5.05 -11.29 0.98
N CYS A 30 5.99 -11.08 1.92
CA CYS A 30 6.01 -11.72 3.25
C CYS A 30 5.78 -13.24 3.20
N GLY A 31 6.21 -13.91 2.12
CA GLY A 31 6.04 -15.37 1.95
C GLY A 31 4.59 -15.82 1.69
N GLY A 32 3.74 -14.96 1.11
CA GLY A 32 2.33 -15.27 0.80
C GLY A 32 1.36 -14.98 1.96
N SER A 33 1.84 -14.27 3.00
CA SER A 33 0.99 -13.73 4.06
C SER A 33 1.24 -12.24 4.23
N PRO A 34 0.79 -11.40 3.29
CA PRO A 34 1.09 -9.96 3.29
C PRO A 34 0.30 -9.23 4.39
N ILE A 35 0.99 -8.87 5.47
CA ILE A 35 0.44 -8.09 6.60
C ILE A 35 -0.15 -6.75 6.15
N CYS A 36 0.42 -6.16 5.10
CA CYS A 36 -0.05 -4.89 4.55
C CYS A 36 -1.44 -4.98 3.92
N ILE A 37 -1.88 -6.15 3.47
CA ILE A 37 -3.23 -6.38 2.94
C ILE A 37 -4.23 -6.54 4.09
N THR A 38 -3.87 -7.33 5.11
CA THR A 38 -4.78 -7.65 6.24
C THR A 38 -5.08 -6.42 7.09
N GLU A 39 -4.04 -5.63 7.39
CA GLU A 39 -4.10 -4.43 8.23
C GLU A 39 -4.54 -3.16 7.48
N CYS A 40 -4.72 -3.25 6.14
CA CYS A 40 -5.18 -2.10 5.38
C CYS A 40 -6.63 -1.76 5.76
N PRO A 41 -6.93 -0.49 6.11
CA PRO A 41 -8.31 -0.05 6.38
C PRO A 41 -9.19 0.04 5.12
N VAL A 42 -8.62 -0.25 3.93
CA VAL A 42 -9.28 -0.20 2.64
C VAL A 42 -9.19 -1.59 2.02
N ASP A 43 -10.34 -2.18 1.72
CA ASP A 43 -10.39 -3.49 1.06
C ASP A 43 -9.89 -3.35 -0.38
N LEU A 44 -9.18 -4.39 -0.86
CA LEU A 44 -8.64 -4.47 -2.22
C LEU A 44 -7.65 -3.36 -2.59
N CYS A 45 -7.20 -2.56 -1.62
CA CYS A 45 -6.18 -1.53 -1.84
C CYS A 45 -4.84 -2.13 -2.27
N MET A 46 -4.58 -3.38 -1.92
CA MET A 46 -3.34 -4.09 -2.22
C MET A 46 -3.68 -5.52 -2.65
N TYR A 47 -2.91 -6.05 -3.59
CA TYR A 47 -3.09 -7.40 -4.13
C TYR A 47 -1.73 -8.05 -4.39
N GLU A 48 -1.69 -9.37 -4.34
CA GLU A 48 -0.49 -10.13 -4.66
C GLU A 48 -0.37 -10.33 -6.17
N VAL A 49 0.82 -10.07 -6.69
CA VAL A 49 1.23 -10.32 -8.07
C VAL A 49 2.47 -11.19 -8.06
N GLN A 50 2.62 -12.04 -9.07
CA GLN A 50 3.83 -12.83 -9.20
C GLN A 50 4.98 -11.93 -9.67
N ASN A 51 6.13 -11.96 -8.97
CA ASN A 51 7.28 -11.17 -9.38
C ASN A 51 7.98 -11.84 -10.58
N PRO A 52 8.10 -11.17 -11.74
CA PRO A 52 8.81 -11.74 -12.89
C PRO A 52 10.30 -11.98 -12.63
N ASP A 53 10.94 -11.18 -11.76
CA ASP A 53 12.37 -11.28 -11.47
C ASP A 53 12.69 -12.36 -10.43
N ALA A 54 11.70 -12.76 -9.63
CA ALA A 54 11.85 -13.77 -8.58
C ALA A 54 10.59 -14.64 -8.50
N PRO A 55 10.47 -15.69 -9.35
CA PRO A 55 9.24 -16.49 -9.46
C PRO A 55 8.85 -17.25 -8.18
N PHE A 56 9.78 -17.38 -7.23
CA PHE A 56 9.53 -18.00 -5.92
C PHE A 56 8.88 -17.05 -4.91
N PHE A 57 8.92 -15.73 -5.16
CA PHE A 57 8.34 -14.73 -4.27
C PHE A 57 7.23 -13.97 -4.98
N ASN A 58 6.09 -13.83 -4.30
CA ASN A 58 5.07 -12.88 -4.73
C ASN A 58 5.52 -11.47 -4.35
N ARG A 59 5.14 -10.49 -5.16
CA ARG A 59 5.21 -9.07 -4.83
C ARG A 59 3.80 -8.60 -4.50
N VAL A 60 3.68 -7.62 -3.63
CA VAL A 60 2.40 -6.93 -3.44
C VAL A 60 2.39 -5.71 -4.35
N GLU A 61 1.26 -5.43 -4.98
CA GLU A 61 1.01 -4.18 -5.69
C GLU A 61 -0.11 -3.40 -5.02
N VAL A 62 -0.05 -2.08 -5.13
CA VAL A 62 -1.03 -1.18 -4.54
C VAL A 62 -1.92 -0.63 -5.65
N ASP A 63 -3.23 -0.70 -5.47
CA ASP A 63 -4.17 0.01 -6.32
C ASP A 63 -4.14 1.53 -5.98
N PRO A 64 -3.66 2.37 -6.90
CA PRO A 64 -3.58 3.82 -6.69
C PRO A 64 -4.95 4.50 -6.59
N LEU A 65 -6.02 3.91 -7.13
CA LEU A 65 -7.37 4.48 -7.09
C LEU A 65 -7.99 4.33 -5.69
N LEU A 66 -7.71 3.20 -5.04
CA LEU A 66 -8.21 2.87 -3.71
C LEU A 66 -7.31 3.39 -2.58
N CYS A 67 -6.00 3.54 -2.81
CA CYS A 67 -5.02 3.87 -1.78
C CYS A 67 -5.21 5.25 -1.12
N ILE A 68 -5.72 5.28 0.11
CA ILE A 68 -6.03 6.54 0.81
C ILE A 68 -4.82 7.33 1.33
N GLY A 69 -3.62 6.79 1.23
CA GLY A 69 -2.42 7.42 1.78
C GLY A 69 -2.41 7.45 3.31
N CYS A 70 -3.01 6.45 3.96
CA CYS A 70 -3.15 6.41 5.43
C CYS A 70 -1.85 6.14 6.19
N LYS A 71 -0.76 5.76 5.50
CA LYS A 71 0.56 5.45 6.08
C LYS A 71 0.56 4.33 7.13
N LYS A 72 -0.48 3.50 7.19
CA LYS A 72 -0.51 2.34 8.10
C LYS A 72 0.34 1.17 7.61
N CYS A 73 0.49 1.04 6.30
CA CYS A 73 1.26 -0.04 5.68
C CYS A 73 2.78 0.16 5.78
N THR A 74 3.25 1.38 6.03
CA THR A 74 4.68 1.70 6.16
C THR A 74 5.19 1.35 7.56
N SER A 75 6.41 0.82 7.67
CA SER A 75 7.05 0.48 8.96
C SER A 75 7.40 1.68 9.83
N LYS A 76 7.48 2.87 9.24
CA LYS A 76 7.84 4.13 9.91
C LYS A 76 6.64 4.72 10.63
N GLY A 77 6.54 4.44 11.93
CA GLY A 77 5.62 5.15 12.82
C GLY A 77 6.03 6.62 13.03
N PRO A 78 5.15 7.47 13.61
CA PRO A 78 5.56 8.78 14.08
C PRO A 78 6.67 8.60 15.13
N MET A 79 7.83 9.23 14.90
CA MET A 79 9.09 9.07 15.65
C MET A 79 9.93 7.81 15.34
N ASP A 80 9.90 7.28 14.12
CA ASP A 80 10.85 6.25 13.66
C ASP A 80 10.82 4.94 14.48
N THR A 81 9.70 4.71 15.18
CA THR A 81 9.45 3.47 15.90
C THR A 81 8.98 2.41 14.90
N PHE A 82 9.59 1.22 14.97
CA PHE A 82 9.27 0.08 14.13
C PHE A 82 7.87 -0.43 14.49
N LEU A 83 6.87 -0.08 13.69
CA LEU A 83 5.47 -0.52 13.88
C LEU A 83 5.16 -1.77 13.04
N GLU A 84 3.94 -2.31 13.20
CA GLU A 84 3.31 -3.40 12.42
C GLU A 84 3.08 -3.03 10.94
N GLY A 85 4.12 -2.56 10.25
CA GLY A 85 4.14 -2.26 8.83
C GLY A 85 5.05 -3.22 8.07
N CYS A 86 5.38 -2.90 6.82
CA CYS A 86 6.27 -3.73 6.00
C CYS A 86 7.67 -3.88 6.63
N PRO A 87 8.09 -5.10 7.05
CA PRO A 87 9.36 -5.30 7.75
C PRO A 87 10.60 -4.99 6.88
N TRP A 88 10.43 -5.04 5.57
CA TRP A 88 11.47 -4.77 4.57
C TRP A 88 11.56 -3.30 4.15
N ASP A 89 10.73 -2.43 4.74
CA ASP A 89 10.56 -1.03 4.30
C ASP A 89 10.33 -0.92 2.78
N ALA A 90 9.59 -1.89 2.21
CA ALA A 90 9.39 -2.01 0.78
C ALA A 90 8.26 -1.10 0.23
N ILE A 91 7.74 -0.18 1.07
CA ILE A 91 6.58 0.66 0.75
C ILE A 91 6.96 2.13 0.86
N ASP A 92 7.07 2.77 -0.29
CA ASP A 92 7.39 4.18 -0.42
C ASP A 92 6.12 5.03 -0.57
N MET A 93 6.08 6.17 0.12
CA MET A 93 4.98 7.13 -0.01
C MET A 93 5.34 8.19 -1.04
N TRP A 94 4.70 8.16 -2.20
CA TRP A 94 4.91 9.13 -3.28
C TRP A 94 3.77 10.14 -3.32
N SER A 95 4.07 11.35 -3.79
CA SER A 95 3.02 12.31 -4.15
C SER A 95 2.36 11.90 -5.45
N LEU A 96 1.10 12.30 -5.66
CA LEU A 96 0.39 12.01 -6.91
C LEU A 96 1.14 12.56 -8.14
N ALA A 97 1.73 13.75 -8.04
CA ALA A 97 2.54 14.33 -9.11
C ALA A 97 3.76 13.44 -9.47
N LYS A 98 4.45 12.88 -8.46
CA LYS A 98 5.57 11.97 -8.69
C LYS A 98 5.09 10.65 -9.31
N TYR A 99 3.97 10.13 -8.83
CA TYR A 99 3.36 8.91 -9.36
C TYR A 99 2.96 9.05 -10.83
N GLU A 100 2.25 10.13 -11.18
CA GLU A 100 1.81 10.39 -12.56
C GLU A 100 3.01 10.57 -13.51
N THR A 101 4.14 11.10 -13.00
CA THR A 101 5.38 11.25 -13.79
C THR A 101 6.08 9.92 -14.10
N GLU A 102 6.14 9.00 -13.13
CA GLU A 102 6.89 7.75 -13.27
C GLU A 102 6.06 6.57 -13.80
N LYS A 103 4.76 6.51 -13.46
CA LYS A 103 3.87 5.38 -13.78
C LYS A 103 2.74 5.74 -14.75
N GLY A 104 2.54 7.02 -15.05
CA GLY A 104 1.50 7.51 -15.97
C GLY A 104 0.24 8.01 -15.27
N GLU A 105 -0.63 8.68 -16.05
CA GLU A 105 -1.85 9.30 -15.53
C GLU A 105 -2.88 8.28 -15.05
N LEU A 106 -3.48 8.56 -13.88
CA LEU A 106 -4.52 7.72 -13.31
C LEU A 106 -5.90 8.11 -13.85
N PRO A 107 -6.69 7.17 -14.39
CA PRO A 107 -8.07 7.42 -14.78
C PRO A 107 -8.93 7.55 -13.52
N TYR A 108 -9.36 8.78 -13.23
CA TYR A 108 -10.15 9.13 -12.04
C TYR A 108 -11.54 9.62 -12.41
#